data_AF-A0A962SB81-F1
#
_entry.id   AF-A0A962SB81-F1
#
_cell.length_a   1.000
_cell.length_b   1.000
_cell.length_c   1.000
_cell.angle_alpha   90.00
_cell.angle_beta   90.00
_cell.angle_gamma   90.00
#
_symmetry.space_group_name_H-M   'P 1'
#
loop_
_entity.id
_entity.type
_entity.pdbx_description
1 polymer ?
#
loop_
_entity_poly.entity_id
_entity_poly.type
_entity_poly.pdbx_seq_one_letter_code
_entity_poly.pdbx_strand_id
1 'polypeptide(L)'
;MRSGHVYLALDSRHKGLIRLAGSEVVPDEITDSGRILWVGRFQDRDAGMMHAHNRLCRRLVDIDQRLYDAPVAQAIAALETDNLPHQRVFIDPSLDAQTRHDLDRWAAYYRQRERRLETLVGWIRVTAISLLVFNFLFGIGG
;
A
#
# COMPACT_ATOMS: atom_id res chain seq x y z
N MET A 1 -5.36 1.13 -16.87
CA MET A 1 -3.92 1.25 -16.58
C MET A 1 -3.46 2.65 -16.91
N ARG A 2 -3.60 3.58 -15.97
CA ARG A 2 -3.03 4.92 -16.09
C ARG A 2 -1.72 4.91 -15.31
N SER A 3 -0.60 4.98 -16.00
CA SER A 3 0.68 5.15 -15.32
C SER A 3 0.77 6.57 -14.77
N GLY A 4 1.35 6.71 -13.59
CA GLY A 4 1.41 8.00 -12.93
C GLY A 4 2.10 7.93 -11.58
N HIS A 5 2.08 9.07 -10.90
CA HIS A 5 2.70 9.27 -9.61
C HIS A 5 1.63 9.26 -8.52
N VAL A 6 1.87 8.53 -7.45
CA VAL A 6 1.10 8.61 -6.21
C VAL A 6 2.01 9.28 -5.19
N TYR A 7 1.46 10.26 -4.48
CA TYR A 7 2.22 11.01 -3.48
C TYR A 7 1.43 11.16 -2.19
N LEU A 8 2.20 11.29 -1.11
CA LEU A 8 1.70 11.62 0.22
C LEU A 8 2.14 13.04 0.57
N ALA A 9 1.18 13.85 0.97
CA ALA A 9 1.43 15.20 1.46
C ALA A 9 0.89 15.35 2.89
N LEU A 10 1.62 16.08 3.73
CA LEU A 10 1.07 16.61 4.97
C LEU A 10 0.14 17.75 4.65
N ASP A 11 -1.08 17.69 5.16
CA ASP A 11 -2.05 18.74 4.96
C ASP A 11 -1.61 20.02 5.70
N SER A 12 -1.57 21.14 4.99
CA SER A 12 -1.19 22.43 5.57
C SER A 12 -2.26 23.01 6.50
N ARG A 13 -3.53 22.61 6.32
CA ARG A 13 -4.67 23.10 7.10
C ARG A 13 -4.93 22.27 8.36
N HIS A 14 -4.63 20.98 8.34
CA HIS A 14 -4.83 20.07 9.47
C HIS A 14 -3.52 19.40 9.89
N LYS A 15 -2.98 19.82 11.03
CA LYS A 15 -1.75 19.24 11.58
C LYS A 15 -1.93 17.75 11.88
N GLY A 16 -1.07 16.93 11.28
CA GLY A 16 -1.02 15.49 11.51
C GLY A 16 -1.85 14.65 10.52
N LEU A 17 -2.65 15.28 9.66
CA LEU A 17 -3.37 14.56 8.61
C LEU A 17 -2.51 14.39 7.37
N ILE A 18 -2.64 13.23 6.74
CA ILE A 18 -1.94 12.89 5.51
C ILE A 18 -2.96 12.84 4.38
N ARG A 19 -2.64 13.51 3.28
CA ARG A 19 -3.39 13.50 2.04
C ARG A 19 -2.77 12.51 1.07
N LEU A 20 -3.61 11.65 0.50
CA LEU A 20 -3.22 10.75 -0.59
C LEU A 20 -3.74 11.29 -1.92
N ALA A 21 -2.84 11.57 -2.85
CA ALA A 21 -3.20 12.09 -4.16
C ALA A 21 -2.41 11.44 -5.29
N GLY A 22 -2.98 11.49 -6.49
CA GLY A 22 -2.40 10.94 -7.71
C GLY A 22 -2.21 12.04 -8.74
N SER A 23 -1.04 12.10 -9.36
CA SER A 23 -0.68 13.05 -10.40
C SER A 23 -0.10 12.31 -11.61
N GLU A 24 -0.21 12.89 -12.80
CA GLU A 24 0.50 12.39 -13.98
C GLU A 24 1.95 12.88 -13.99
N VAL A 25 2.19 14.09 -13.49
CA VAL A 25 3.50 14.72 -13.36
C VAL A 25 4.07 14.50 -11.96
N VAL A 26 5.39 14.40 -11.82
CA VAL A 26 6.06 14.40 -10.52
C VAL A 26 5.71 15.72 -9.82
N PRO A 27 5.04 15.68 -8.67
CA PRO A 27 4.67 16.89 -7.96
C PRO A 27 5.91 17.51 -7.29
N ASP A 28 5.96 18.84 -7.23
CA ASP A 28 7.02 19.59 -6.54
C ASP A 28 6.98 19.31 -5.03
N GLU A 29 8.13 19.45 -4.35
CA GLU A 29 8.28 19.14 -2.91
C GLU A 29 7.27 19.85 -2.00
N ILE A 30 6.74 20.99 -2.47
CA ILE A 30 5.69 21.76 -1.84
C ILE A 30 4.57 21.93 -2.85
N THR A 31 3.36 21.52 -2.47
CA THR A 31 2.15 21.72 -3.26
C THR A 31 1.22 22.68 -2.51
N ASP A 32 0.21 23.22 -3.20
CA ASP A 32 -0.87 24.00 -2.56
C ASP A 32 -1.56 23.23 -1.41
N SER A 33 -1.50 21.90 -1.47
CA SER A 33 -2.06 21.00 -0.45
C SER A 33 -1.14 20.78 0.75
N GLY A 34 0.13 21.19 0.67
CA GLY A 34 1.12 21.09 1.73
C GLY A 34 2.42 20.39 1.31
N ARG A 35 3.16 19.89 2.30
CA ARG A 35 4.52 19.36 2.11
C ARG A 35 4.50 17.89 1.67
N ILE A 36 5.21 17.56 0.61
CA ILE A 36 5.34 16.18 0.16
C ILE A 36 6.32 15.41 1.03
N LEU A 37 5.88 14.23 1.47
CA LEU A 37 6.69 13.32 2.27
C LEU A 37 7.22 12.13 1.46
N TRP A 38 6.48 11.72 0.43
CA TRP A 38 6.81 10.55 -0.38
C TRP A 38 6.16 10.63 -1.75
N VAL A 39 6.89 10.17 -2.77
CA VAL A 39 6.40 10.00 -4.15
C VAL A 39 6.85 8.66 -4.70
N GLY A 40 5.91 7.91 -5.26
CA GLY A 40 6.17 6.68 -5.99
C GLY A 40 5.50 6.70 -7.35
N ARG A 41 6.20 6.18 -8.36
CA ARG A 41 5.65 5.95 -9.70
C ARG A 41 5.06 4.55 -9.75
N PHE A 42 3.79 4.46 -10.14
CA PHE A 42 3.08 3.20 -10.32
C PHE A 42 2.79 2.97 -11.81
N GLN A 43 2.88 1.71 -12.25
CA GLN A 43 2.41 1.34 -13.59
C GLN A 43 0.89 1.51 -13.72
N ASP A 44 0.16 1.23 -12.65
CA ASP A 44 -1.25 1.52 -12.51
C ASP A 44 -1.48 2.38 -11.26
N ARG A 45 -1.59 3.70 -11.47
CA ARG A 45 -1.80 4.69 -10.43
C ARG A 45 -3.10 4.44 -9.67
N ASP A 46 -4.17 4.10 -10.38
CA ASP A 46 -5.48 3.93 -9.79
C ASP A 46 -5.48 2.69 -8.86
N ALA A 47 -4.78 1.63 -9.27
CA ALA A 47 -4.56 0.46 -8.42
C ALA A 47 -3.72 0.80 -7.17
N GLY A 48 -2.63 1.55 -7.31
CA GLY A 48 -1.82 1.99 -6.16
C GLY A 48 -2.59 2.88 -5.18
N MET A 49 -3.42 3.80 -5.69
CA MET A 49 -4.31 4.61 -4.87
C MET A 49 -5.37 3.79 -4.16
N MET A 50 -5.98 2.83 -4.86
CA MET A 50 -7.00 1.94 -4.29
C MET A 50 -6.39 1.06 -3.19
N HIS A 51 -5.18 0.53 -3.38
CA HIS A 51 -4.54 -0.32 -2.37
C HIS A 51 -4.13 0.46 -1.13
N ALA A 52 -3.58 1.66 -1.33
CA ALA A 52 -3.29 2.59 -0.23
C ALA A 52 -4.57 2.98 0.52
N HIS A 53 -5.66 3.29 -0.21
CA HIS A 53 -6.96 3.54 0.39
C HIS A 53 -7.46 2.33 1.19
N ASN A 54 -7.42 1.11 0.66
CA ASN A 54 -7.85 -0.09 1.37
C ASN A 54 -7.06 -0.36 2.65
N ARG A 55 -5.77 0.01 2.68
CA ARG A 55 -4.93 -0.11 3.87
C ARG A 55 -5.20 0.99 4.89
N LEU A 56 -5.56 2.18 4.45
CA LEU A 56 -5.76 3.37 5.30
C LEU A 56 -7.23 3.71 5.57
N CYS A 57 -8.20 3.01 4.97
CA CYS A 57 -9.63 3.37 5.01
C CYS A 57 -10.20 3.46 6.42
N ARG A 58 -9.68 2.66 7.36
CA ARG A 58 -10.06 2.70 8.79
C ARG A 58 -9.64 3.99 9.51
N ARG A 59 -8.81 4.81 8.86
CA ARG A 59 -8.29 6.09 9.33
C ARG A 59 -8.76 7.25 8.46
N LEU A 60 -9.71 7.03 7.55
CA LEU A 60 -10.22 8.08 6.67
C LEU A 60 -10.97 9.13 7.50
N VAL A 61 -10.56 10.39 7.38
CA VAL A 61 -11.20 11.55 8.02
C VAL A 61 -12.10 12.29 7.03
N ASP A 62 -11.62 12.46 5.80
CA ASP A 62 -12.35 13.16 4.73
C ASP A 62 -12.17 12.39 3.41
N ILE A 63 -13.29 11.96 2.82
CA ILE A 63 -13.30 11.20 1.56
C ILE A 63 -13.08 12.08 0.33
N ASP A 64 -13.60 13.31 0.35
CA ASP A 64 -13.51 14.24 -0.77
C ASP A 64 -12.08 14.72 -0.95
N GLN A 65 -11.39 14.94 0.17
CA GLN A 65 -9.99 15.35 0.20
C GLN A 65 -9.01 14.19 0.34
N ARG A 66 -9.49 12.96 0.56
CA ARG A 66 -8.68 11.76 0.85
C ARG A 66 -7.67 12.03 1.96
N LEU A 67 -8.16 12.59 3.06
CA LEU A 67 -7.39 12.84 4.28
C LEU A 67 -7.49 11.65 5.22
N TYR A 68 -6.35 11.25 5.76
CA TYR A 68 -6.24 10.14 6.69
C TYR A 68 -5.55 10.59 7.98
N ASP A 69 -6.10 10.15 9.10
CA ASP A 69 -5.48 10.25 10.43
C ASP A 69 -4.57 9.03 10.65
N ALA A 70 -3.45 9.02 9.94
CA ALA A 70 -2.46 7.95 10.02
C ALA A 70 -1.06 8.53 10.25
N PRO A 71 -0.20 7.86 11.05
CA PRO A 71 1.20 8.24 11.14
C PRO A 71 1.89 8.19 9.77
N VAL A 72 2.85 9.10 9.55
CA VAL A 72 3.62 9.19 8.29
C VAL A 72 4.26 7.86 7.92
N ALA A 73 4.93 7.22 8.88
CA ALA A 73 5.52 5.90 8.72
C ALA A 73 4.51 4.85 8.22
N GLN A 74 3.29 4.86 8.76
CA GLN A 74 2.25 3.90 8.38
C GLN A 74 1.75 4.14 6.95
N ALA A 75 1.52 5.39 6.57
CA ALA A 75 1.05 5.76 5.24
C ALA A 75 2.09 5.44 4.16
N ILE A 76 3.37 5.76 4.42
CA ILE A 76 4.47 5.42 3.51
C ILE A 76 4.62 3.90 3.41
N ALA A 77 4.61 3.17 4.53
CA ALA A 77 4.68 1.70 4.52
C ALA A 77 3.53 1.08 3.72
N ALA A 78 2.32 1.66 3.79
CA ALA A 78 1.16 1.17 3.05
C ALA A 78 1.33 1.28 1.52
N LEU A 79 2.16 2.21 1.04
CA LEU A 79 2.51 2.34 -0.39
C LEU A 79 3.75 1.53 -0.76
N GLU A 80 4.80 1.51 0.08
CA GLU A 80 6.04 0.78 -0.21
C GLU A 80 5.89 -0.75 -0.12
N THR A 81 4.96 -1.24 0.70
CA THR A 81 4.70 -2.68 0.80
C THR A 81 3.59 -3.15 -0.11
N ASP A 82 3.13 -2.29 -1.04
CA ASP A 82 2.18 -2.72 -2.05
C ASP A 82 2.84 -3.78 -2.95
N ASN A 83 2.07 -4.80 -3.31
CA ASN A 83 2.52 -5.87 -4.22
C ASN A 83 2.54 -5.40 -5.68
N LEU A 84 2.06 -4.18 -5.94
CA LEU A 84 2.14 -3.56 -7.26
C LEU A 84 3.57 -3.09 -7.56
N PRO A 85 4.07 -3.32 -8.78
CA PRO A 85 5.36 -2.81 -9.21
C PRO A 85 5.34 -1.29 -9.19
N HIS A 86 6.12 -0.72 -8.27
CA HIS A 86 6.28 0.71 -8.11
C HIS A 86 7.76 1.08 -8.01
N GLN A 87 8.08 2.30 -8.42
CA GLN A 87 9.41 2.87 -8.30
C GLN A 87 9.34 4.04 -7.32
N ARG A 88 10.10 3.98 -6.23
CA ARG A 88 10.24 5.11 -5.31
C ARG A 88 11.00 6.23 -6.01
N VAL A 89 10.37 7.38 -6.16
CA VAL A 89 10.94 8.56 -6.81
C VAL A 89 11.52 9.51 -5.77
N PHE A 90 10.77 9.74 -4.68
CA PHE A 90 11.16 10.67 -3.64
C PHE A 90 10.71 10.18 -2.26
N ILE A 91 11.55 10.43 -1.27
CA ILE A 91 11.22 10.31 0.14
C ILE A 91 11.87 11.48 0.86
N ASP A 92 11.13 12.14 1.73
CA ASP A 92 11.62 13.32 2.44
C ASP A 92 12.86 12.94 3.28
N PRO A 93 14.04 13.54 3.01
CA PRO A 93 15.26 13.22 3.74
C PRO A 93 15.21 13.72 5.19
N SER A 94 14.31 14.66 5.51
CA SER A 94 14.14 15.21 6.86
C SER A 94 13.33 14.31 7.80
N LEU A 95 12.86 13.14 7.32
CA LEU A 95 12.28 12.13 8.19
C LEU A 95 13.28 11.73 9.28
N ASP A 96 12.86 11.90 10.53
CA ASP A 96 13.66 11.58 11.71
C ASP A 96 13.94 10.07 11.81
N ALA A 97 14.94 9.73 12.62
CA ALA A 97 15.35 8.34 12.81
C ALA A 97 14.22 7.47 13.40
N GLN A 98 13.35 8.05 14.23
CA GLN A 98 12.20 7.37 14.81
C GLN A 98 11.15 7.01 13.75
N THR A 99 10.77 7.95 12.86
CA THR A 99 9.81 7.67 11.78
C THR A 99 10.35 6.63 10.82
N ARG A 100 11.66 6.61 10.53
CA ARG A 100 12.28 5.55 9.70
C ARG A 100 12.21 4.19 10.38
N HIS A 101 12.48 4.12 11.68
CA HIS A 101 12.36 2.86 12.42
C HIS A 101 10.90 2.37 12.47
N ASP A 102 9.95 3.28 12.64
CA ASP A 102 8.52 2.95 12.58
C ASP A 102 8.08 2.54 11.17
N LEU A 103 8.64 3.15 10.13
CA LEU A 103 8.40 2.76 8.74
C LEU A 103 8.80 1.29 8.52
N ASP A 104 9.98 0.90 8.96
CA ASP A 104 10.45 -0.48 8.86
C ASP A 104 9.54 -1.45 9.62
N ARG A 105 9.10 -1.05 10.83
CA ARG A 105 8.17 -1.85 11.65
C ARG A 105 6.82 -2.04 10.93
N TRP A 106 6.25 -0.97 10.39
CA TRP A 106 4.98 -1.05 9.64
C TRP A 106 5.14 -1.84 8.35
N ALA A 107 6.27 -1.69 7.65
CA ALA A 107 6.56 -2.43 6.44
C ALA A 107 6.72 -3.94 6.73
N ALA A 108 7.34 -4.31 7.84
CA ALA A 108 7.42 -5.70 8.28
C ALA A 108 6.03 -6.26 8.65
N TYR A 109 5.21 -5.47 9.33
CA TYR A 109 3.84 -5.85 9.69
C TYR A 109 2.98 -6.17 8.46
N TYR A 110 2.99 -5.30 7.44
CA TYR A 110 2.23 -5.54 6.21
C TYR A 110 2.73 -6.78 5.46
N ARG A 111 4.06 -6.93 5.31
CA ARG A 111 4.65 -8.11 4.66
C ARG A 111 4.35 -9.41 5.39
N GLN A 112 4.37 -9.42 6.73
CA GLN A 112 4.05 -10.62 7.51
C GLN A 112 2.59 -11.02 7.35
N ARG A 113 1.68 -10.05 7.31
CA ARG A 113 0.26 -10.30 7.12
C ARG A 113 -0.02 -10.94 5.76
N GLU A 114 0.65 -10.49 4.71
CA GLU A 114 0.52 -11.06 3.37
C GLU A 114 1.05 -12.49 3.28
N ARG A 115 2.24 -12.75 3.85
CA ARG A 115 2.81 -14.11 3.91
C ARG A 115 1.87 -15.13 4.56
N ARG A 116 1.14 -14.74 5.61
CA ARG A 116 0.19 -15.64 6.28
C ARG A 116 -0.97 -16.04 5.36
N LEU A 117 -1.46 -15.10 4.56
CA LEU A 117 -2.53 -15.37 3.60
C LEU A 117 -2.03 -16.27 2.46
N GLU A 118 -0.82 -16.01 1.95
CA GLU A 118 -0.22 -16.86 0.91
C GLU A 118 -0.02 -18.30 1.39
N THR A 119 0.46 -18.50 2.62
CA THR A 119 0.59 -19.84 3.19
C THR A 119 -0.76 -20.55 3.27
N LEU A 120 -1.81 -19.89 3.77
CA LEU A 120 -3.16 -20.47 3.87
C LEU A 120 -3.72 -20.83 2.49
N VAL A 121 -3.58 -19.94 1.51
CA VAL A 121 -4.03 -20.20 0.13
C VAL A 121 -3.23 -21.36 -0.49
N GLY A 122 -1.94 -21.46 -0.20
CA GLY A 122 -1.09 -22.59 -0.59
C GLY A 122 -1.65 -23.93 -0.10
N TRP A 123 -1.99 -24.01 1.20
CA TRP A 123 -2.59 -25.22 1.78
C TRP A 123 -3.94 -25.57 1.15
N ILE A 124 -4.80 -24.59 0.90
CA ILE A 124 -6.10 -24.81 0.25
C ILE A 124 -5.89 -25.35 -1.18
N ARG A 125 -4.96 -24.78 -1.95
CA ARG A 125 -4.64 -25.27 -3.30
C ARG A 125 -4.16 -26.71 -3.29
N VAL A 126 -3.20 -27.02 -2.41
CA VAL A 126 -2.68 -28.40 -2.28
C VAL A 126 -3.80 -29.35 -1.91
N THR A 127 -4.67 -28.98 -0.96
CA THR A 127 -5.80 -29.81 -0.53
C THR A 127 -6.80 -30.03 -1.68
N ALA A 128 -7.14 -28.99 -2.43
CA ALA A 128 -8.04 -29.08 -3.57
C ALA A 128 -7.50 -29.96 -4.70
N ILE A 129 -6.20 -29.83 -5.02
CA ILE A 129 -5.52 -30.68 -6.02
C ILE A 129 -5.50 -32.13 -5.53
N SER A 130 -5.15 -32.37 -4.27
CA SER A 130 -5.14 -33.72 -3.68
C SER A 130 -6.52 -34.38 -3.72
N LEU A 131 -7.59 -33.65 -3.42
CA LEU A 131 -8.97 -34.14 -3.51
C LEU A 131 -9.36 -34.50 -4.95
N LEU A 132 -8.92 -33.71 -5.93
CA LEU A 132 -9.22 -33.95 -7.34
C LEU A 132 -8.48 -35.21 -7.86
N VAL A 133 -7.20 -35.35 -7.51
CA VAL A 133 -6.41 -36.55 -7.84
C VAL A 133 -6.97 -37.79 -7.14
N PHE A 134 -7.34 -37.67 -5.87
CA PHE A 134 -7.95 -38.76 -5.11
C PHE A 134 -9.28 -39.18 -5.74
N ASN A 135 -10.18 -38.24 -6.01
CA ASN A 135 -11.46 -38.54 -6.65
C ASN A 135 -11.27 -39.17 -8.05
N PHE A 136 -10.28 -38.72 -8.82
CA PHE A 136 -9.97 -39.30 -10.12
C PHE A 136 -9.45 -40.75 -10.02
N LEU A 137 -8.55 -41.03 -9.07
CA LEU A 137 -8.00 -42.37 -8.88
C LEU A 137 -9.02 -43.37 -8.33
N PHE A 138 -9.89 -42.94 -7.42
CA PHE A 138 -10.90 -43.80 -6.80
C PHE A 138 -12.22 -43.85 -7.57
N GLY A 139 -12.54 -42.85 -8.40
CA GLY A 139 -13.76 -42.79 -9.20
C GLY A 139 -13.70 -43.50 -10.56
N ILE A 140 -12.50 -43.84 -11.05
CA ILE A 140 -12.31 -44.59 -12.31
C ILE A 140 -12.17 -46.11 -12.06
N GLY A 141 -11.96 -46.51 -10.79
CA GLY A 141 -11.75 -47.91 -10.39
C GLY A 141 -13.01 -48.66 -9.90
N GLY A 142 -14.21 -48.09 -10.00
CA GLY A 142 -15.49 -48.71 -9.63
C GLY A 142 -16.50 -48.65 -10.76
#